data_AF-A0A3D5DT87-F1
#
_entry.id   AF-A0A3D5DT87-F1
#
_cell.length_a   1.000
_cell.length_b   1.000
_cell.length_c   1.000
_cell.angle_alpha   90.00
_cell.angle_beta   90.00
_cell.angle_gamma   90.00
#
_symmetry.space_group_name_H-M   'P 1'
#
loop_
_entity.id
_entity.type
_entity.pdbx_description
1 polymer ?
#
loop_
_entity_poly.entity_id
_entity_poly.type
_entity_poly.pdbx_seq_one_letter_code
_entity_poly.pdbx_strand_id
1 'polypeptide(L)'
;MTHPPRDLTPLPDLLHGAARAGPVRTRRPVYLDLLPPCNAGCPAGENIQAWLGFSQAGQHEQAWRQLVADNPLPAIHGRVCYHPC
;
A
#
# COMPACT_ATOMS: atom_id res chain seq x y z
N MET A 1 -29.26 12.68 -44.22
CA MET A 1 -29.00 11.89 -43.00
C MET A 1 -27.55 11.45 -43.05
N THR A 2 -26.65 12.24 -42.47
CA THR A 2 -25.22 11.94 -42.42
C THR A 2 -24.97 10.85 -41.39
N HIS A 3 -24.54 9.67 -41.84
CA HIS A 3 -24.06 8.63 -40.93
C HIS A 3 -22.75 9.11 -40.28
N PRO A 4 -22.59 9.01 -38.96
CA PRO A 4 -21.32 9.33 -38.33
C PRO A 4 -20.25 8.37 -38.89
N PRO A 5 -19.00 8.85 -39.10
CA PRO A 5 -17.94 8.02 -39.64
C PRO A 5 -17.74 6.80 -38.75
N ARG A 6 -17.80 5.62 -39.34
CA ARG A 6 -17.56 4.37 -38.62
C ARG A 6 -16.14 4.41 -38.06
N ASP A 7 -16.02 4.34 -36.75
CA ASP A 7 -14.75 4.18 -36.05
C ASP A 7 -14.04 2.94 -36.63
N LEU A 8 -12.87 3.16 -37.23
CA LEU A 8 -12.08 2.13 -37.89
C LEU A 8 -11.48 1.14 -36.89
N THR A 9 -11.54 1.47 -35.60
CA THR A 9 -11.01 0.69 -34.49
C THR A 9 -12.17 0.15 -33.64
N PRO A 10 -12.67 -1.06 -33.91
CA PRO A 10 -13.68 -1.66 -33.06
C PRO A 10 -13.15 -1.87 -31.64
N LEU A 11 -13.99 -1.64 -30.63
CA LEU A 11 -13.66 -1.92 -29.24
C LEU A 11 -13.26 -3.40 -29.10
N PRO A 12 -12.20 -3.72 -28.35
CA PRO A 12 -11.76 -5.08 -28.19
C PRO A 12 -12.81 -5.92 -27.45
N ASP A 13 -13.25 -7.02 -28.07
CA ASP A 13 -14.08 -8.03 -27.41
C ASP A 13 -13.25 -8.73 -26.32
N LEU A 14 -13.55 -8.39 -25.06
CA LEU A 14 -12.92 -8.97 -23.87
C LEU A 14 -13.64 -10.22 -23.36
N LEU A 15 -14.82 -10.54 -23.91
CA LEU A 15 -15.66 -11.69 -23.53
C LEU A 15 -15.27 -12.95 -24.30
N HIS A 16 -14.99 -12.84 -25.60
CA HIS A 16 -14.68 -13.98 -26.47
C HIS A 16 -13.21 -13.97 -26.93
N GLY A 17 -12.29 -13.89 -25.96
CA GLY A 17 -10.86 -13.79 -26.21
C GLY A 17 -10.30 -15.01 -26.97
N ALA A 18 -10.21 -14.92 -28.29
CA ALA A 18 -9.32 -15.78 -29.07
C ALA A 18 -7.87 -15.46 -28.67
N ALA A 19 -7.05 -16.50 -28.47
CA ALA A 19 -5.62 -16.32 -28.21
C ALA A 19 -4.98 -15.54 -29.37
N ARG A 20 -4.65 -14.27 -29.13
CA ARG A 20 -3.88 -13.46 -30.08
C ARG A 20 -2.43 -14.00 -30.09
N ALA A 21 -1.67 -13.73 -31.14
CA ALA A 21 -0.28 -14.20 -31.30
C ALA A 21 0.72 -13.67 -30.24
N GLY A 22 0.26 -12.96 -29.21
CA GLY A 22 1.07 -12.44 -28.11
C GLY A 22 0.89 -13.24 -26.81
N PRO A 23 1.66 -12.93 -25.76
CA PRO A 23 1.58 -13.63 -24.48
C PRO A 23 0.17 -13.54 -23.87
N VAL A 24 -0.44 -14.70 -23.62
CA VAL A 24 -1.74 -14.78 -22.92
C VAL A 24 -1.51 -14.67 -21.42
N ARG A 25 -2.20 -13.73 -20.78
CA ARG A 25 -2.07 -13.50 -19.35
C ARG A 25 -2.82 -14.58 -18.55
N THR A 26 -2.09 -15.39 -17.79
CA THR A 26 -2.67 -16.49 -16.98
C THR A 26 -3.02 -16.10 -15.54
N ARG A 27 -2.59 -14.91 -15.09
CA ARG A 27 -2.81 -14.43 -13.71
C ARG A 27 -3.29 -12.99 -13.69
N ARG A 28 -4.13 -12.66 -12.72
CA ARG A 28 -4.59 -11.29 -12.45
C ARG A 28 -4.18 -10.86 -11.04
N PRO A 29 -3.51 -9.71 -10.86
CA PRO A 29 -3.23 -9.16 -9.55
C PRO A 29 -4.55 -8.77 -8.92
N VAL A 30 -4.70 -9.17 -7.68
CA VAL A 30 -5.80 -8.79 -6.81
C VAL A 30 -5.22 -7.79 -5.84
N TYR A 31 -5.88 -6.65 -5.69
CA TYR A 31 -5.50 -5.68 -4.68
C TYR A 31 -5.73 -6.31 -3.30
N LEU A 32 -4.71 -6.21 -2.44
CA LEU A 32 -4.74 -6.73 -1.09
C LEU A 32 -4.18 -5.66 -0.15
N ASP A 33 -4.91 -5.39 0.92
CA ASP A 33 -4.46 -4.54 2.00
C ASP A 33 -3.50 -5.32 2.90
N LEU A 34 -2.22 -5.01 2.79
CA LEU A 34 -1.16 -5.62 3.60
C LEU A 34 -0.64 -4.61 4.62
N LEU A 35 -0.19 -5.11 5.77
CA LEU A 35 0.57 -4.29 6.70
C LEU A 35 1.93 -3.92 6.07
N PRO A 36 2.40 -2.68 6.25
CA PRO A 36 3.75 -2.32 5.83
C PRO A 36 4.77 -3.15 6.61
N PRO A 37 5.94 -3.46 6.03
CA PRO A 37 6.92 -4.37 6.63
C PRO A 37 7.39 -3.91 8.01
N CYS A 38 7.48 -2.60 8.24
CA CYS A 38 7.80 -2.04 9.56
C CYS A 38 6.75 -2.41 10.61
N ASN A 39 5.47 -2.10 10.38
CA ASN A 39 4.40 -2.42 11.33
C ASN A 39 4.24 -3.95 11.49
N ALA A 40 4.37 -4.71 10.39
CA ALA A 40 4.30 -6.17 10.43
C ALA A 40 5.45 -6.80 11.24
N GLY A 41 6.63 -6.16 11.25
CA GLY A 41 7.80 -6.59 12.00
C GLY A 41 7.88 -6.08 13.45
N CYS A 42 6.99 -5.17 13.84
CA CYS A 42 6.99 -4.59 15.18
C CYS A 42 6.16 -5.44 16.15
N PRO A 43 6.79 -6.12 17.13
CA PRO A 43 6.05 -6.93 18.11
C PRO A 43 5.21 -6.08 19.08
N ALA A 44 5.54 -4.79 19.24
CA ALA A 44 4.77 -3.86 20.03
C ALA A 44 3.50 -3.36 19.30
N GLY A 45 3.33 -3.68 18.01
CA GLY A 45 2.16 -3.30 17.23
C GLY A 45 2.07 -1.81 16.90
N GLU A 46 3.18 -1.08 17.00
CA GLU A 46 3.22 0.35 16.77
C GLU A 46 2.79 0.72 15.34
N ASN A 47 2.05 1.81 15.21
CA ASN A 47 1.82 2.44 13.92
C ASN A 47 3.02 3.31 13.48
N ILE A 48 4.08 2.67 12.98
CA ILE A 48 5.37 3.31 12.64
C ILE A 48 5.21 4.40 11.58
N GLN A 49 4.46 4.12 10.52
CA GLN A 49 4.22 5.11 9.46
C GLN A 49 3.54 6.38 9.99
N ALA A 50 2.59 6.25 10.92
CA ALA A 50 1.84 7.38 11.44
C ALA A 50 2.70 8.28 12.34
N TRP A 51 3.37 7.72 13.37
CA TRP A 51 4.19 8.55 14.25
C TRP A 51 5.39 9.15 13.51
N LEU A 52 5.97 8.42 12.53
CA LEU A 52 7.05 8.94 11.71
C LEU A 52 6.58 10.07 10.80
N GLY A 53 5.37 9.96 10.22
CA GLY A 53 4.75 11.01 9.43
C GLY A 53 4.55 12.30 10.23
N PHE A 54 4.00 12.20 11.44
CA PHE A 54 3.87 13.36 12.34
C PHE A 54 5.23 13.95 12.71
N SER A 55 6.24 13.10 12.97
CA SER A 55 7.59 13.57 13.31
C SER A 55 8.23 14.35 12.16
N GLN A 56 8.11 13.86 10.92
CA GLN A 56 8.64 14.54 9.72
C GLN A 56 7.91 15.87 9.45
N ALA A 57 6.63 15.96 9.81
CA ALA A 57 5.84 17.18 9.71
C ALA A 57 6.12 18.20 10.85
N GLY A 58 7.03 17.90 11.78
CA GLY A 58 7.33 18.73 12.95
C GLY A 58 6.28 18.67 14.06
N GLN A 59 5.31 17.75 13.97
CA GLN A 59 4.20 17.61 14.91
C GLN A 59 4.57 16.63 16.03
N HIS A 60 5.62 16.95 16.78
CA HIS A 60 6.26 16.03 17.71
C HIS A 60 5.34 15.52 18.83
N GLU A 61 4.42 16.34 19.34
CA GLU A 61 3.46 15.88 20.36
C GLU A 61 2.49 14.83 19.79
N GLN A 62 2.03 15.02 18.54
CA GLN A 62 1.13 14.06 17.89
C GLN A 62 1.86 12.76 17.57
N ALA A 63 3.12 12.86 17.12
CA ALA A 63 4.00 11.70 16.95
C ALA A 63 4.15 10.92 18.26
N TRP A 64 4.43 11.63 19.36
CA TRP A 64 4.54 11.03 20.68
C TRP A 64 3.24 10.33 21.10
N ARG A 65 2.09 11.01 20.99
CA ARG A 65 0.77 10.45 21.34
C ARG A 65 0.45 9.19 20.54
N GLN A 66 0.74 9.19 19.24
CA GLN A 66 0.54 8.02 18.39
C GLN A 66 1.46 6.86 18.80
N LEU A 67 2.73 7.16 19.12
CA LEU A 67 3.71 6.17 19.53
C LEU A 67 3.35 5.52 20.88
N VAL A 68 2.95 6.33 21.87
CA VAL A 68 2.60 5.81 23.21
C VAL A 68 1.24 5.13 23.30
N ALA A 69 0.40 5.26 22.27
CA ALA A 69 -0.88 4.56 22.22
C ALA A 69 -0.67 3.04 22.18
N ASP A 70 0.38 2.59 21.47
CA ASP A 70 0.70 1.18 21.28
C ASP A 70 1.84 0.73 22.21
N ASN A 71 2.83 1.59 22.46
CA ASN A 71 4.01 1.25 23.25
C ASN A 71 4.17 2.17 24.48
N PRO A 72 4.01 1.68 25.72
CA PRO A 72 4.15 2.50 26.93
C PRO A 72 5.61 2.85 27.27
N LEU A 73 6.61 2.22 26.64
CA LEU A 73 8.04 2.39 26.91
C LEU A 73 8.85 2.69 25.63
N PRO A 74 8.44 3.67 24.79
CA PRO A 74 9.04 3.83 23.47
C PRO A 74 10.46 4.38 23.51
N ALA A 75 10.78 5.19 24.53
CA ALA A 75 12.14 5.70 24.73
C ALA A 75 13.15 4.58 25.06
N ILE A 76 12.70 3.47 25.63
CA ILE A 76 13.52 2.29 25.90
C ILE A 76 13.59 1.41 24.66
N HIS A 77 12.45 1.03 24.08
CA HIS A 77 12.42 0.20 22.87
C HIS A 77 13.22 0.81 21.72
N GLY A 78 13.12 2.12 21.46
CA GLY A 78 13.90 2.78 20.40
C GLY A 78 15.42 2.76 20.61
N ARG A 79 15.91 2.36 21.80
CA ARG A 79 17.35 2.24 22.12
C ARG A 79 17.84 0.80 22.16
N VAL A 80 16.99 -0.15 22.55
CA VAL A 80 17.41 -1.53 22.84
C VAL A 80 16.69 -2.60 22.02
N CYS A 81 15.59 -2.24 21.34
CA CYS A 81 14.90 -3.18 20.46
C CYS A 81 15.81 -3.55 19.29
N TYR A 82 15.94 -4.85 19.04
CA TYR A 82 16.74 -5.39 17.94
C TYR A 82 15.91 -5.74 16.70
N HIS A 83 14.59 -5.51 16.73
CA HIS A 83 13.75 -5.75 15.56
C HIS A 83 14.07 -4.73 14.47
N PRO A 84 14.24 -5.15 13.20
CA PRO A 84 14.60 -4.27 12.09
C PRO A 84 13.35 -3.62 11.47
N CYS A 85 12.46 -3.09 12.31
CA CYS A 85 11.23 -2.40 11.89
C CYS A 85 11.45 -0.90 11.66
#